data_AF-A0A1N7SI78-F1
#
_entry.id   AF-A0A1N7SI78-F1
#
_cell.length_a   1.000
_cell.length_b   1.000
_cell.length_c   1.000
_cell.angle_alpha   90.00
_cell.angle_beta   90.00
_cell.angle_gamma   90.00
#
_symmetry.space_group_name_H-M   'P 1'
#
loop_
_entity.id
_entity.type
_entity.pdbx_description
1 polymer ?
#
loop_
_entity_poly.entity_id
_entity_poly.type
_entity_poly.pdbx_seq_one_letter_code
_entity_poly.pdbx_strand_id
1 'polypeptide(L)' 'MPHPGATPPVTQSQLWRNIKVRLSRDLEAGMVIMNSGSVGTDSVPFGGVKQSGYGREGSHYGIEEYVHVKYTLMSGLA' A
#
# COMPACT_ATOMS: atom_id res chain seq x y z
N MET A 1 37.24 0.57 -23.27
CA MET A 1 36.92 1.09 -21.92
C MET A 1 35.60 1.83 -22.01
N PRO A 2 34.64 1.63 -21.10
CA PRO A 2 33.34 2.31 -21.15
C PRO A 2 33.49 3.82 -20.88
N HIS A 3 32.72 4.63 -21.59
CA HIS A 3 32.76 6.11 -21.54
C HIS A 3 32.22 6.62 -20.18
N PRO A 4 32.90 7.57 -19.51
CA PRO A 4 32.37 8.18 -18.29
C PRO A 4 31.08 8.95 -18.62
N GLY A 5 29.93 8.39 -18.23
CA GLY A 5 28.59 8.97 -18.47
C GLY A 5 27.53 8.00 -18.99
N ALA A 6 27.91 6.80 -19.45
CA ALA A 6 26.93 5.79 -19.84
C ALA A 6 26.30 5.12 -18.61
N THR A 7 24.98 5.23 -18.47
CA THR A 7 24.22 4.48 -17.45
C THR A 7 24.46 2.99 -17.67
N PRO A 8 24.83 2.23 -16.62
CA PRO A 8 25.11 0.81 -16.77
C PRO A 8 23.86 0.07 -17.28
N PRO A 9 24.02 -0.94 -18.16
CA PRO A 9 22.90 -1.72 -18.67
C PRO A 9 22.20 -2.43 -17.51
N VAL A 10 20.87 -2.36 -17.48
CA VAL A 10 20.06 -3.06 -16.49
C VAL A 10 19.93 -4.53 -16.86
N THR A 11 20.00 -5.41 -15.86
CA THR A 11 19.73 -6.83 -16.07
C THR A 11 18.24 -7.08 -16.33
N GLN A 12 17.89 -8.21 -16.94
CA GLN A 12 16.48 -8.62 -17.09
C GLN A 12 15.73 -8.65 -15.75
N SER A 13 16.39 -9.11 -14.69
CA SER A 13 15.84 -9.11 -13.33
C SER A 13 15.56 -7.70 -12.81
N GLN A 14 16.50 -6.77 -13.01
CA GLN A 14 16.32 -5.37 -12.62
C GLN A 14 15.22 -4.69 -13.43
N LEU A 15 15.16 -4.95 -14.73
CA LEU A 15 14.09 -4.47 -15.60
C LEU A 15 12.72 -4.96 -15.10
N TRP A 16 12.60 -6.26 -14.83
CA TRP A 16 11.36 -6.84 -14.33
C TRP A 16 10.95 -6.26 -12.96
N ARG A 17 11.92 -6.05 -12.06
CA ARG A 17 11.67 -5.40 -10.77
C ARG A 17 11.13 -3.97 -10.96
N ASN A 18 11.72 -3.21 -11.87
CA ASN A 18 11.34 -1.82 -12.12
C ASN A 18 9.92 -1.73 -12.69
N ILE A 19 9.58 -2.59 -13.66
CA ILE A 19 8.25 -2.64 -14.28
C ILE A 19 7.18 -2.98 -13.23
N LYS A 20 7.43 -4.00 -12.39
CA LYS A 20 6.48 -4.41 -11.33
C LYS A 20 6.17 -3.27 -10.36
N VAL A 21 7.20 -2.59 -9.86
CA VAL A 21 7.03 -1.47 -8.91
C VAL A 21 6.31 -0.31 -9.57
N ARG A 22 6.64 0.02 -10.82
CA ARG A 22 5.95 1.07 -11.58
C ARG A 22 4.46 0.74 -11.73
N LEU A 23 4.14 -0.46 -12.20
CA LEU A 23 2.75 -0.89 -12.36
C LEU A 23 1.97 -0.84 -11.03
N SER A 24 2.57 -1.30 -9.93
CA SER A 24 1.90 -1.26 -8.61
C SER A 24 1.57 0.16 -8.12
N ARG A 25 2.31 1.16 -8.58
CA ARG A 25 2.08 2.57 -8.24
C ARG A 25 1.06 3.23 -9.17
N ASP A 26 1.09 2.85 -10.44
CA ASP A 26 0.26 3.46 -11.48
C ASP A 26 -1.17 2.88 -11.49
N LEU A 27 -1.39 1.69 -10.90
CA LEU A 27 -2.72 1.08 -10.79
C LEU A 27 -3.59 1.78 -9.74
N GLU A 28 -4.73 2.29 -10.17
CA GLU A 28 -5.78 2.80 -9.28
C GLU A 28 -6.61 1.65 -8.68
N ALA A 29 -5.99 0.90 -7.78
CA ALA A 29 -6.61 -0.20 -7.05
C ALA A 29 -6.37 -0.03 -5.55
N GLY A 30 -7.29 -0.53 -4.72
CA GLY A 30 -7.11 -0.48 -3.27
C GLY A 30 -6.00 -1.41 -2.76
N MET A 31 -5.63 -2.43 -3.54
CA MET A 31 -4.58 -3.39 -3.23
C MET A 31 -4.00 -4.00 -4.51
N VAL A 32 -2.69 -4.28 -4.51
CA VAL A 32 -2.00 -4.97 -5.63
C VAL A 32 -1.14 -6.09 -5.07
N ILE A 33 -1.39 -7.32 -5.54
CA ILE A 33 -0.60 -8.50 -5.17
C ILE A 33 0.29 -8.87 -6.36
N MET A 34 1.61 -8.91 -6.14
CA MET A 34 2.57 -9.17 -7.21
C MET A 34 3.19 -10.56 -7.09
N ASN A 35 2.97 -11.40 -8.10
CA ASN A 35 3.50 -12.78 -8.18
C ASN A 35 3.09 -13.67 -6.99
N SER A 36 1.93 -13.44 -6.41
CA SER A 36 1.31 -14.29 -5.38
C SER A 36 -0.18 -14.42 -5.66
N GLY A 37 -0.76 -15.59 -5.37
CA GLY A 37 -2.20 -15.83 -5.44
C GLY A 37 -2.93 -15.62 -4.12
N SER A 38 -2.21 -15.41 -3.01
CA SER A 38 -2.79 -15.17 -1.69
C SER A 38 -2.82 -13.67 -1.38
N VAL A 39 -3.97 -13.22 -0.86
CA VAL A 39 -4.20 -11.86 -0.36
C VAL A 39 -3.40 -11.57 0.92
N GLY A 40 -3.04 -12.60 1.68
CA GLY A 40 -2.25 -12.49 2.90
C GLY A 40 -3.04 -12.89 4.14
N THR A 41 -2.70 -12.24 5.25
CA THR A 41 -3.26 -12.44 6.59
C THR A 41 -4.31 -11.39 6.92
N ASP A 42 -5.07 -11.59 7.99
CA ASP A 42 -6.03 -10.63 8.55
C ASP A 42 -5.42 -9.25 8.85
N SER A 43 -4.11 -9.17 9.06
CA SER A 43 -3.36 -7.94 9.29
C SER A 43 -3.17 -7.06 8.04
N VAL A 44 -3.55 -7.53 6.84
CA VAL A 44 -3.47 -6.76 5.59
C VAL A 44 -4.77 -6.01 5.34
N PRO A 45 -4.75 -4.70 5.06
CA PRO A 45 -5.97 -3.94 4.80
C PRO A 45 -6.56 -4.29 3.43
N PHE A 46 -7.84 -4.66 3.42
CA PHE A 46 -8.63 -4.92 2.22
C PHE A 46 -9.58 -3.75 1.94
N GLY A 47 -9.91 -3.51 0.67
CA GLY A 47 -10.86 -2.47 0.28
C GLY A 47 -10.61 -1.91 -1.11
N GLY A 48 -11.63 -1.28 -1.68
CA GLY A 48 -11.64 -0.73 -3.02
C GLY A 48 -11.27 0.76 -3.09
N VAL A 49 -11.16 1.26 -4.31
CA VAL A 49 -11.14 2.71 -4.62
C VAL A 49 -12.23 3.03 -5.64
N LYS A 50 -12.63 4.30 -5.76
CA LYS A 50 -13.70 4.76 -6.67
C LYS A 50 -15.04 4.09 -6.32
N GLN A 51 -15.72 3.49 -7.31
CA GLN A 51 -17.01 2.83 -7.14
C GLN A 51 -16.89 1.40 -6.61
N SER A 52 -15.68 0.88 -6.42
CA SER A 52 -15.49 -0.48 -5.90
C SER A 52 -15.67 -0.60 -4.38
N GLY A 53 -15.75 0.52 -3.66
CA GLY A 53 -16.02 0.54 -2.23
C GLY A 53 -15.55 1.82 -1.55
N TYR A 54 -15.91 1.95 -0.28
CA TYR A 54 -15.47 3.02 0.63
C TYR A 54 -14.93 2.37 1.91
N GLY A 55 -13.90 2.99 2.51
CA GLY A 55 -13.27 2.48 3.72
C GLY A 55 -12.35 1.28 3.50
N ARG A 56 -11.89 0.69 4.61
CA ARG A 56 -11.02 -0.50 4.64
C ARG A 56 -11.49 -1.52 5.66
N GLU A 57 -11.20 -2.79 5.39
CA GLU A 57 -11.44 -3.91 6.28
C GLU A 57 -10.12 -4.60 6.66
N GLY A 58 -10.09 -5.30 7.79
CA GLY A 58 -8.88 -5.97 8.30
C GLY A 58 -7.80 -4.98 8.75
N SER A 59 -6.64 -5.50 9.18
CA SER A 59 -5.55 -4.70 9.73
C SER A 59 -5.96 -3.78 10.90
N HIS A 60 -5.08 -2.86 11.28
CA HIS A 60 -5.41 -1.78 12.20
C HIS A 60 -6.30 -0.71 11.56
N TYR A 61 -6.45 -0.70 10.24
CA TYR A 61 -7.30 0.26 9.54
C TYR A 61 -8.79 -0.12 9.62
N GLY A 62 -9.12 -1.41 9.70
CA GLY A 62 -10.50 -1.87 9.69
C GLY A 62 -11.31 -1.40 10.91
N ILE A 63 -10.68 -1.20 12.06
CA ILE A 63 -11.37 -0.70 13.26
C ILE A 63 -11.79 0.76 13.12
N GLU A 64 -11.10 1.55 12.28
CA GLU A 64 -11.37 2.99 12.10
C GLU A 64 -12.77 3.25 11.54
N GLU A 65 -13.34 2.30 10.78
CA GLU A 65 -14.71 2.38 10.23
C GLU A 65 -15.81 2.21 11.31
N TYR A 66 -15.46 1.71 12.50
CA TYR A 66 -16.41 1.37 13.57
C TYR A 66 -16.23 2.20 14.84
N VAL A 67 -15.22 3.09 14.90
CA VAL A 67 -14.92 3.89 16.09
C VAL A 67 -15.00 5.38 15.80
N HIS A 68 -15.30 6.15 16.85
CA HIS A 68 -15.26 7.61 16.80
C HIS A 68 -14.19 8.14 17.73
N VAL A 69 -13.31 9.00 17.21
CA VAL A 69 -12.30 9.68 18.02
C VAL A 69 -12.99 10.75 18.88
N LYS A 70 -12.85 10.64 20.20
CA LYS A 70 -13.33 11.63 21.16
C LYS A 70 -12.17 12.14 21.99
N TYR A 71 -11.92 13.44 21.94
CA TYR A 71 -10.99 14.12 22.83
C TYR A 71 -11.70 14.60 24.10
N THR A 72 -11.05 14.49 25.25
CA THR A 72 -11.57 15.01 26.52
C THR A 72 -10.40 15.56 27.34
N LEU A 73 -10.46 16.84 27.68
CA LEU A 73 -9.53 17.49 28.61
C LEU A 73 -10.20 17.57 29.98
N MET A 74 -9.58 16.96 30.98
CA MET A 74 -9.99 17.12 32.38
C MET A 74 -9.00 18.03 33.09
N SER A 75 -9.49 19.19 33.54
CA SER A 75 -8.76 20.14 34.39
C SER A 75 -9.35 20.12 35.79
N GLY A 76 -8.50 20.22 36.82
CA GLY A 76 -8.94 20.23 38.22
C GLY A 76 -9.22 18.85 38.82
N LEU A 77 -8.41 17.85 38.50
CA LEU A 77 -8.35 16.63 39.33
C LEU A 77 -7.72 17.02 40.68
N ALA A 78 -8.50 16.88 41.75
CA ALA A 78 -8.06 17.15 43.12
C ALA A 78 -6.93 16.21 43.56
#